data_AF-A0A1Q8YED0-F1
#
_entry.id   AF-A0A1Q8YED0-F1
#
_cell.length_a   1.000
_cell.length_b   1.000
_cell.length_c   1.000
_cell.angle_alpha   90.00
_cell.angle_beta   90.00
_cell.angle_gamma   90.00
#
_symmetry.space_group_name_H-M   'P 1'
#
loop_
_entity.id
_entity.type
_entity.pdbx_description
1 polymer ?
#
loop_
_entity_poly.entity_id
_entity_poly.type
_entity_poly.pdbx_seq_one_letter_code
_entity_poly.pdbx_strand_id
1 'polypeptide(L)'
;MHYPSQRGFTLIELVMVIVLMGVIGGMVSVFMKSPIDAYFDSARRAGLTDVADTVLRRMGRDIRKALPNSIRIADSQCVEFIPTKTGARYRSDPGGAGDVLDFSQSDGSFNMLGNNPAAPADQQIGAGDLIAIYNLGISGADAFAGDNTAAVSSASPGAGSPPESLITFSAAKKFPLESPTKRFYVITATEKVVRYLCIDATGTNAQGHGNGTLYRQVLSLPLAESTTCPASVTGAAVMATNVSACNFNYSGSDLQRNALISIKLQITEKNETVSLQHQVHVSNVP
;
A
#
# COMPACT_ATOMS: atom_id res chain seq x y z
N MET A 1 -51.75 -43.16 -54.65
CA MET A 1 -51.26 -42.12 -53.71
C MET A 1 -51.91 -42.38 -52.35
N HIS A 2 -51.16 -42.93 -51.40
CA HIS A 2 -51.65 -43.18 -50.03
C HIS A 2 -51.32 -41.93 -49.20
N TYR A 3 -52.32 -41.15 -48.81
CA TYR A 3 -52.14 -40.09 -47.81
C TYR A 3 -52.14 -40.77 -46.43
N PRO A 4 -51.07 -40.67 -45.64
CA PRO A 4 -51.09 -41.18 -44.27
C PRO A 4 -52.12 -40.41 -43.47
N SER A 5 -53.03 -41.13 -42.81
CA SER A 5 -53.99 -40.57 -41.87
C SER A 5 -53.25 -39.94 -40.69
N GLN A 6 -53.43 -38.63 -40.49
CA GLN A 6 -52.96 -37.96 -39.29
C GLN A 6 -53.73 -38.53 -38.08
N ARG A 7 -53.03 -39.30 -37.24
CA ARG A 7 -53.55 -39.72 -35.95
C ARG A 7 -53.48 -38.53 -34.99
N GLY A 8 -54.63 -38.08 -34.49
CA GLY A 8 -54.70 -37.07 -33.44
C GLY A 8 -54.30 -37.65 -32.08
N PHE A 9 -53.69 -36.83 -31.22
CA PHE A 9 -53.36 -37.17 -29.83
C PHE A 9 -54.64 -37.28 -28.99
N THR A 10 -54.68 -38.25 -28.07
CA THR A 10 -55.80 -38.38 -27.12
C THR A 10 -55.61 -37.45 -25.92
N LEU A 11 -56.70 -37.00 -25.30
CA LEU A 11 -56.63 -36.13 -24.11
C LEU A 11 -55.85 -36.79 -22.96
N ILE A 12 -55.97 -38.11 -22.81
CA ILE A 12 -55.27 -38.86 -21.77
C ILE A 12 -53.76 -38.94 -22.03
N GLU A 13 -53.35 -39.02 -23.30
CA GLU A 13 -51.95 -39.00 -23.70
C GLU A 13 -51.30 -37.64 -23.40
N LEU A 14 -52.00 -36.54 -23.68
CA LEU A 14 -51.54 -35.20 -23.34
C LEU A 14 -51.41 -34.99 -21.83
N VAL A 15 -52.38 -35.46 -21.04
CA VAL A 15 -52.34 -35.37 -19.57
C VAL A 15 -51.16 -36.18 -19.01
N MET A 16 -50.92 -37.41 -19.50
CA MET A 16 -49.77 -38.22 -19.06
C MET A 16 -48.44 -37.53 -19.39
N VAL A 17 -48.30 -36.92 -20.56
CA VAL A 17 -47.07 -36.20 -20.95
C VAL A 17 -46.79 -35.03 -20.01
N ILE A 18 -47.80 -34.22 -19.69
CA ILE A 18 -47.64 -33.07 -18.78
C ILE A 18 -47.24 -33.54 -17.37
N VAL A 19 -47.87 -34.61 -16.88
CA VAL A 19 -47.54 -35.19 -15.55
C VAL A 19 -46.10 -35.73 -15.52
N LEU A 20 -45.69 -36.49 -16.55
CA LEU A 20 -44.34 -37.03 -16.64
C LEU A 20 -43.29 -35.93 -16.77
N MET A 21 -43.55 -34.90 -17.59
CA MET A 21 -42.68 -33.72 -17.69
C MET A 21 -42.56 -32.99 -16.35
N GLY A 22 -43.65 -32.88 -15.59
CA GLY A 22 -43.65 -32.28 -14.25
C GLY A 22 -42.76 -33.05 -13.27
N VAL A 23 -42.87 -34.38 -13.25
CA VAL A 23 -42.04 -35.24 -12.37
C VAL A 23 -40.56 -35.16 -12.75
N ILE A 24 -40.24 -35.31 -14.04
CA ILE A 24 -38.86 -35.27 -14.54
C ILE A 24 -38.26 -33.87 -14.32
N GLY A 25 -39.00 -32.81 -14.65
CA GLY A 25 -38.56 -31.42 -14.44
C GLY A 25 -38.31 -31.10 -12.97
N GLY A 26 -39.16 -31.61 -12.08
CA GLY A 26 -38.97 -31.52 -10.63
C GLY A 26 -37.65 -32.17 -10.19
N MET A 27 -37.36 -33.39 -10.64
CA MET A 27 -36.11 -34.08 -10.31
C MET A 27 -34.89 -33.33 -10.86
N VAL A 28 -34.91 -32.93 -12.13
CA VAL A 28 -33.80 -32.21 -12.77
C VAL A 28 -33.50 -30.88 -12.07
N SER A 29 -34.52 -30.13 -11.62
CA SER A 29 -34.31 -28.84 -10.96
C SER A 29 -33.52 -28.96 -9.66
N VAL A 30 -33.76 -30.00 -8.86
CA VAL A 30 -33.01 -30.27 -7.62
C VAL A 30 -31.54 -30.60 -7.94
N PHE A 31 -31.29 -31.40 -8.98
CA PHE A 31 -29.93 -31.77 -9.38
C PHE A 31 -29.15 -30.63 -10.02
N MET A 32 -29.82 -29.70 -10.70
CA MET A 32 -29.17 -28.55 -11.35
C MET A 32 -28.86 -27.41 -10.38
N LYS A 33 -29.61 -27.28 -9.28
CA LYS A 33 -29.39 -26.22 -8.29
C LYS A 33 -27.98 -26.28 -7.68
N SER A 34 -27.52 -27.46 -7.28
CA SER A 34 -26.23 -27.60 -6.59
C SER A 34 -25.01 -27.22 -7.46
N PRO A 35 -24.89 -27.69 -8.73
CA PRO A 35 -23.82 -27.24 -9.62
C PRO A 35 -23.82 -25.74 -9.91
N ILE A 36 -25.02 -25.13 -10.02
CA ILE A 36 -25.16 -23.69 -10.25
C ILE A 36 -24.72 -22.89 -9.02
N ASP A 37 -25.20 -23.27 -7.82
CA ASP A 37 -24.80 -22.64 -6.57
C ASP A 37 -23.28 -22.77 -6.37
N ALA A 38 -22.71 -23.97 -6.59
CA ALA A 38 -21.28 -24.21 -6.51
C ALA A 38 -20.45 -23.36 -7.49
N TYR A 39 -20.97 -23.11 -8.70
CA TYR A 39 -20.33 -22.21 -9.66
C TYR A 39 -20.29 -20.77 -9.13
N PHE A 40 -21.40 -20.25 -8.60
CA PHE A 40 -21.45 -18.90 -8.05
C PHE A 40 -20.61 -18.72 -6.79
N ASP A 41 -20.56 -19.73 -5.92
CA ASP A 41 -19.70 -19.72 -4.74
C ASP A 41 -18.23 -19.75 -5.14
N SER A 42 -17.86 -20.59 -6.12
CA SER A 42 -16.49 -20.61 -6.65
C SER A 42 -16.08 -19.27 -7.27
N ALA A 43 -16.98 -18.64 -8.04
CA ALA A 43 -16.74 -17.32 -8.62
C ALA A 43 -16.60 -16.22 -7.54
N ARG A 44 -17.43 -16.27 -6.49
CA ARG A 44 -17.35 -15.33 -5.35
C ARG A 44 -16.02 -15.48 -4.61
N ARG A 45 -15.63 -16.71 -4.28
CA ARG A 45 -14.35 -16.99 -3.63
C ARG A 45 -13.17 -16.46 -4.43
N ALA A 46 -13.18 -16.66 -5.74
CA ALA A 46 -12.16 -16.18 -6.64
C ALA A 46 -12.07 -14.65 -6.60
N GLY A 47 -13.21 -13.94 -6.68
CA GLY A 47 -13.26 -12.49 -6.57
C GLY A 47 -12.75 -11.96 -5.23
N LEU A 48 -13.18 -12.54 -4.11
CA LEU A 48 -12.71 -12.15 -2.78
C LEU A 48 -11.21 -12.35 -2.60
N THR A 49 -10.68 -13.46 -3.12
CA THR A 49 -9.25 -13.77 -3.07
C THR A 49 -8.44 -12.79 -3.92
N ASP A 50 -8.91 -12.46 -5.13
CA ASP A 50 -8.23 -11.52 -6.03
C ASP A 50 -8.14 -10.11 -5.45
N VAL A 51 -9.24 -9.61 -4.85
CA VAL A 51 -9.25 -8.31 -4.15
C VAL A 51 -8.25 -8.33 -2.99
N ALA A 52 -8.30 -9.34 -2.14
CA ALA A 52 -7.42 -9.44 -0.97
C ALA A 52 -5.93 -9.53 -1.38
N ASP A 53 -5.59 -10.35 -2.37
CA ASP A 53 -4.20 -10.51 -2.84
C ASP A 53 -3.68 -9.24 -3.53
N THR A 54 -4.49 -8.62 -4.40
CA THR A 54 -4.13 -7.37 -5.08
C THR A 54 -3.80 -6.26 -4.10
N VAL A 55 -4.64 -6.09 -3.07
CA VAL A 55 -4.46 -5.09 -2.03
C VAL A 55 -3.24 -5.40 -1.18
N LEU A 56 -3.08 -6.63 -0.69
CA LEU A 56 -1.92 -7.01 0.12
C LEU A 56 -0.60 -6.85 -0.63
N ARG A 57 -0.55 -7.21 -1.91
CA ARG A 57 0.63 -7.00 -2.76
C ARG A 57 0.92 -5.52 -2.97
N ARG A 58 -0.10 -4.68 -3.13
CA ARG A 58 0.07 -3.23 -3.23
C ARG A 58 0.63 -2.66 -1.94
N MET A 59 0.03 -2.97 -0.78
CA MET A 59 0.57 -2.54 0.52
C MET A 59 2.01 -3.01 0.73
N GLY A 60 2.31 -4.26 0.36
CA GLY A 60 3.67 -4.79 0.48
C GLY A 60 4.68 -4.06 -0.39
N ARG A 61 4.31 -3.59 -1.59
CA ARG A 61 5.19 -2.76 -2.43
C ARG A 61 5.38 -1.36 -1.84
N ASP A 62 4.32 -0.73 -1.34
CA ASP A 62 4.41 0.61 -0.76
C ASP A 62 5.28 0.58 0.51
N ILE A 63 5.08 -0.41 1.40
CA ILE A 63 5.83 -0.55 2.66
C ILE A 63 7.31 -0.87 2.42
N ARG A 64 7.67 -1.64 1.38
CA ARG A 64 9.08 -1.89 1.05
C ARG A 64 9.85 -0.61 0.70
N LYS A 65 9.14 0.45 0.32
CA LYS A 65 9.71 1.77 0.02
C LYS A 65 9.65 2.71 1.22
N ALA A 66 9.26 2.25 2.40
CA ALA A 66 9.25 3.07 3.60
C ALA A 66 10.66 3.60 3.92
N LEU A 67 10.74 4.85 4.33
CA LEU A 67 11.93 5.45 4.90
C LEU A 67 12.32 4.62 6.14
N PRO A 68 13.62 4.30 6.34
CA PRO A 68 14.08 3.59 7.52
C PRO A 68 13.55 4.24 8.80
N ASN A 69 13.07 3.43 9.75
CA ASN A 69 12.50 3.90 11.03
C ASN A 69 11.29 4.85 10.90
N SER A 70 10.52 4.78 9.81
CA SER A 70 9.30 5.59 9.63
C SER A 70 7.99 4.81 9.78
N ILE A 71 8.03 3.49 9.96
CA ILE A 71 6.78 2.72 10.13
C ILE A 71 6.26 2.93 11.55
N ARG A 72 5.01 3.40 11.65
CA ARG A 72 4.27 3.56 12.89
C ARG A 72 2.94 2.82 12.81
N ILE A 73 2.54 2.24 13.94
CA ILE A 73 1.24 1.61 14.15
C ILE A 73 0.65 2.25 15.40
N ALA A 74 -0.42 3.05 15.22
CA ALA A 74 -1.15 3.64 16.34
C ALA A 74 -1.94 2.55 17.08
N ASP A 75 -2.67 1.73 16.32
CA ASP A 75 -3.29 0.50 16.78
C ASP A 75 -3.40 -0.51 15.62
N SER A 76 -3.94 -1.70 15.87
CA SER A 76 -4.00 -2.79 14.88
C SER A 76 -4.82 -2.49 13.61
N GLN A 77 -5.57 -1.39 13.53
CA GLN A 77 -6.40 -1.02 12.39
C GLN A 77 -5.72 -0.05 11.42
N CYS A 78 -4.54 0.46 11.75
CA CYS A 78 -3.81 1.31 10.82
C CYS A 78 -2.30 1.17 10.91
N VAL A 79 -1.67 1.45 9.79
CA VAL A 79 -0.23 1.60 9.67
C VAL A 79 0.06 2.83 8.84
N GLU A 80 1.07 3.59 9.23
CA GLU A 80 1.56 4.71 8.46
C GLU A 80 3.08 4.67 8.32
N PHE A 81 3.57 5.26 7.24
CA PHE A 81 4.98 5.37 6.95
C PHE A 81 5.25 6.50 5.97
N ILE A 82 6.51 6.92 5.90
CA ILE A 82 6.98 7.90 4.93
C ILE A 82 7.52 7.12 3.72
N PRO A 83 6.91 7.19 2.53
CA PRO A 83 7.44 6.52 1.36
C PRO A 83 8.66 7.26 0.81
N THR A 84 9.59 6.51 0.23
CA THR A 84 10.74 7.04 -0.49
C THR A 84 10.67 6.62 -1.96
N LYS A 85 11.11 7.50 -2.86
CA LYS A 85 11.21 7.18 -4.29
C LYS A 85 12.61 6.74 -4.70
N THR A 86 13.64 7.28 -4.03
CA THR A 86 15.03 6.94 -4.25
C THR A 86 15.88 7.24 -3.01
N GLY A 87 17.15 6.86 -3.05
CA GLY A 87 18.16 7.23 -2.07
C GLY A 87 19.54 7.26 -2.73
N ALA A 88 20.44 8.07 -2.20
CA ALA A 88 21.77 8.26 -2.75
C ALA A 88 22.78 8.59 -1.64
N ARG A 89 24.03 8.83 -2.04
CA ARG A 89 25.07 9.31 -1.13
C ARG A 89 25.32 10.78 -1.35
N TYR A 90 25.49 11.53 -0.27
CA TYR A 90 26.01 12.89 -0.34
C TYR A 90 27.54 12.86 -0.29
N ARG A 91 28.16 13.88 -0.87
CA ARG A 91 29.60 14.09 -0.76
C ARG A 91 29.94 14.50 0.67
N SER A 92 30.92 13.80 1.26
CA SER A 92 31.45 14.07 2.60
C SER A 92 32.95 14.39 2.60
N ASP A 93 33.63 14.26 1.47
CA ASP A 93 35.06 14.50 1.32
C ASP A 93 35.26 15.85 0.59
N PRO A 94 36.03 16.79 1.15
CA PRO A 94 36.33 18.07 0.52
C PRO A 94 37.26 17.95 -0.72
N GLY A 95 37.75 16.76 -1.06
CA GLY A 95 38.52 16.53 -2.27
C GLY A 95 37.76 16.87 -3.55
N GLY A 96 38.28 17.83 -4.34
CA GLY A 96 37.76 18.19 -5.66
C GLY A 96 36.93 19.49 -5.68
N ALA A 97 36.21 19.74 -6.77
CA ALA A 97 35.42 20.98 -6.97
C ALA A 97 33.99 20.89 -6.39
N GLY A 98 33.77 19.91 -5.52
CA GLY A 98 32.46 19.45 -5.12
C GLY A 98 31.93 20.03 -3.82
N ASP A 99 30.62 20.25 -3.72
CA ASP A 99 30.01 20.77 -2.49
C ASP A 99 29.79 19.67 -1.44
N VAL A 100 30.32 19.85 -0.25
CA VAL A 100 30.25 18.90 0.86
C VAL A 100 29.13 19.34 1.79
N LEU A 101 28.25 18.41 2.17
CA LEU A 101 27.19 18.70 3.12
C LEU A 101 27.77 19.03 4.52
N ASP A 102 27.47 20.22 5.03
CA ASP A 102 27.94 20.71 6.33
C ASP A 102 26.89 20.48 7.43
N PHE A 103 27.27 19.74 8.48
CA PHE A 103 26.43 19.46 9.63
C PHE A 103 26.65 20.43 10.81
N SER A 104 27.67 21.28 10.74
CA SER A 104 28.02 22.23 11.80
C SER A 104 27.16 23.49 11.78
N GLN A 105 26.65 23.86 10.60
CA GLN A 105 25.86 25.06 10.36
C GLN A 105 24.66 24.76 9.45
N SER A 106 23.90 25.81 9.11
CA SER A 106 22.81 25.66 8.15
C SER A 106 23.39 25.60 6.75
N ASP A 107 23.10 24.53 6.01
CA ASP A 107 23.60 24.32 4.65
C ASP A 107 22.48 24.44 3.61
N GLY A 108 22.77 25.12 2.51
CA GLY A 108 21.82 25.42 1.44
C GLY A 108 21.88 24.44 0.28
N SER A 109 22.96 23.69 0.15
CA SER A 109 23.15 22.75 -0.94
C SER A 109 24.12 21.65 -0.56
N PHE A 110 24.18 20.61 -1.38
CA PHE A 110 25.27 19.66 -1.34
C PHE A 110 25.32 18.90 -2.67
N ASN A 111 26.45 18.25 -2.95
CA ASN A 111 26.54 17.35 -4.07
C ASN A 111 26.09 15.92 -3.72
N MET A 112 25.14 15.40 -4.50
CA MET A 112 24.83 13.98 -4.56
C MET A 112 25.85 13.26 -5.45
N LEU A 113 26.41 12.15 -4.94
CA LEU A 113 27.21 11.21 -5.71
C LEU A 113 26.30 10.46 -6.71
N GLY A 114 26.21 10.98 -7.93
CA GLY A 114 25.41 10.42 -9.01
C GLY A 114 24.77 11.47 -9.92
N ASN A 115 24.31 11.03 -11.09
CA ASN A 115 23.73 11.90 -12.12
C ASN A 115 22.20 11.81 -12.11
N ASN A 116 21.54 12.78 -11.48
CA ASN A 116 20.09 12.86 -11.33
C ASN A 116 19.35 12.88 -12.69
N PRO A 117 19.73 13.71 -13.68
CA PRO A 117 19.16 13.63 -15.03
C PRO A 117 19.22 12.26 -15.72
N ALA A 118 20.19 11.42 -15.37
CA ALA A 118 20.31 10.07 -15.94
C ALA A 118 19.51 9.00 -15.19
N ALA A 119 18.92 9.33 -14.04
CA ALA A 119 18.04 8.43 -13.31
C ALA A 119 16.70 8.25 -14.03
N PRO A 120 16.01 7.11 -13.85
CA PRO A 120 14.63 6.92 -14.30
C PRO A 120 13.71 8.05 -13.80
N ALA A 121 12.75 8.47 -14.63
CA ALA A 121 11.90 9.63 -14.34
C ALA A 121 11.15 9.55 -13.00
N ASP A 122 10.78 8.34 -12.55
CA ASP A 122 10.13 8.08 -11.26
C ASP A 122 11.09 8.19 -10.05
N GLN A 123 12.41 8.22 -10.30
CA GLN A 123 13.46 8.34 -9.29
C GLN A 123 14.19 9.69 -9.32
N GLN A 124 13.97 10.50 -10.36
CA GLN A 124 14.58 11.83 -10.47
C GLN A 124 14.13 12.72 -9.32
N ILE A 125 15.11 13.32 -8.65
CA ILE A 125 14.94 14.34 -7.60
C ILE A 125 14.55 15.65 -8.28
N GLY A 126 13.55 16.33 -7.74
CA GLY A 126 13.03 17.58 -8.26
C GLY A 126 12.50 18.50 -7.15
N ALA A 127 12.00 19.66 -7.57
CA ALA A 127 11.46 20.66 -6.67
C ALA A 127 10.28 20.09 -5.84
N GLY A 128 10.26 20.40 -4.53
CA GLY A 128 9.20 19.99 -3.61
C GLY A 128 9.41 18.62 -2.95
N ASP A 129 10.33 17.79 -3.47
CA ASP A 129 10.76 16.58 -2.78
C ASP A 129 11.42 16.94 -1.44
N LEU A 130 11.40 16.02 -0.49
CA LEU A 130 12.15 16.17 0.76
C LEU A 130 13.34 15.22 0.78
N ILE A 131 14.49 15.74 1.16
CA ILE A 131 15.65 14.93 1.52
C ILE A 131 15.60 14.64 3.01
N ALA A 132 15.64 13.37 3.37
CA ALA A 132 15.76 12.89 4.73
C ALA A 132 17.15 12.33 4.96
N ILE A 133 17.82 12.81 6.01
CA ILE A 133 19.17 12.34 6.38
C ILE A 133 19.11 11.65 7.73
N TYR A 134 19.61 10.43 7.77
CA TYR A 134 19.79 9.64 8.99
C TYR A 134 18.54 9.61 9.89
N ASN A 135 17.43 9.08 9.35
CA ASN A 135 16.18 8.97 10.10
C ASN A 135 16.26 7.86 11.14
N LEU A 136 16.29 8.27 12.41
CA LEU A 136 16.35 7.38 13.56
C LEU A 136 14.97 7.15 14.19
N GLY A 137 13.97 7.98 13.84
CA GLY A 137 12.63 7.87 14.43
C GLY A 137 12.57 8.34 15.89
N ILE A 138 13.56 9.12 16.33
CA ILE A 138 13.65 9.70 17.68
C ILE A 138 13.63 11.22 17.60
N SER A 139 13.26 11.87 18.70
CA SER A 139 13.28 13.34 18.81
C SER A 139 14.64 13.92 18.40
N GLY A 140 14.62 14.91 17.51
CA GLY A 140 15.81 15.53 16.94
C GLY A 140 16.38 14.79 15.72
N ALA A 141 15.85 13.63 15.34
CA ALA A 141 16.22 12.87 14.13
C ALA A 141 15.01 12.11 13.56
N ASP A 142 13.83 12.74 13.59
CA ASP A 142 12.57 12.21 13.12
C ASP A 142 12.01 12.99 11.92
N ALA A 143 11.84 12.28 10.81
CA ALA A 143 11.31 12.83 9.57
C ALA A 143 9.83 13.23 9.67
N PHE A 144 9.06 12.60 10.58
CA PHE A 144 7.68 13.02 10.82
C PHE A 144 7.59 14.39 11.48
N ALA A 145 8.53 14.72 12.37
CA ALA A 145 8.65 16.04 12.99
C ALA A 145 9.30 17.08 12.07
N GLY A 146 9.96 16.64 10.99
CA GLY A 146 10.72 17.51 10.08
C GLY A 146 12.11 17.87 10.60
N ASP A 147 12.61 17.15 11.62
CA ASP A 147 13.88 17.45 12.29
C ASP A 147 15.06 17.30 11.34
N ASN A 148 15.05 16.24 10.55
CA ASN A 148 16.13 15.81 9.66
C ASN A 148 15.72 15.80 8.18
N THR A 149 14.71 16.61 7.82
CA THR A 149 14.28 16.77 6.43
C THR A 149 14.46 18.20 5.92
N ALA A 150 14.71 18.33 4.62
CA ALA A 150 14.78 19.62 3.90
C ALA A 150 14.14 19.52 2.52
N ALA A 151 13.42 20.57 2.11
CA ALA A 151 12.75 20.61 0.81
C ALA A 151 13.71 21.03 -0.31
N VAL A 152 13.74 20.25 -1.39
CA VAL A 152 14.55 20.51 -2.58
C VAL A 152 13.94 21.65 -3.40
N SER A 153 14.75 22.63 -3.80
CA SER A 153 14.38 23.66 -4.78
C SER A 153 14.76 23.23 -6.21
N SER A 154 15.94 22.64 -6.37
CA SER A 154 16.41 22.12 -7.66
C SER A 154 17.45 21.01 -7.48
N ALA A 155 17.55 20.13 -8.48
CA ALA A 155 18.62 19.15 -8.61
C ALA A 155 19.26 19.32 -9.99
N SER A 156 20.42 20.00 -10.03
CA SER A 156 21.11 20.39 -11.26
C SER A 156 22.44 19.63 -11.44
N PRO A 157 23.05 19.59 -12.62
CA PRO A 157 24.40 19.07 -12.78
C PRO A 157 25.37 19.79 -11.84
N GLY A 158 26.06 19.03 -10.99
CA GLY A 158 27.03 19.53 -10.03
C GLY A 158 28.45 19.24 -10.45
N ALA A 159 29.41 19.96 -9.85
CA ALA A 159 30.82 19.69 -10.06
C ALA A 159 31.22 18.35 -9.41
N GLY A 160 31.86 17.46 -10.19
CA GLY A 160 32.30 16.14 -9.74
C GLY A 160 32.83 15.28 -10.88
N SER A 161 33.73 14.35 -10.55
CA SER A 161 34.21 13.32 -11.46
C SER A 161 34.24 11.98 -10.72
N PRO A 162 33.39 10.99 -11.05
CA PRO A 162 32.35 10.98 -12.09
C PRO A 162 31.26 12.08 -11.94
N PRO A 163 30.40 12.31 -12.96
CA PRO A 163 29.37 13.35 -12.90
C PRO A 163 28.45 13.23 -11.68
N GLU A 164 28.22 14.37 -11.04
CA GLU A 164 27.41 14.49 -9.83
C GLU A 164 26.28 15.49 -10.02
N SER A 165 25.38 15.55 -9.04
CA SER A 165 24.26 16.49 -9.06
C SER A 165 24.31 17.38 -7.83
N LEU A 166 24.25 18.69 -8.04
CA LEU A 166 24.08 19.66 -6.97
C LEU A 166 22.61 19.69 -6.58
N ILE A 167 22.33 19.30 -5.34
CA ILE A 167 21.02 19.44 -4.73
C ILE A 167 20.99 20.75 -3.97
N THR A 168 20.00 21.59 -4.27
CA THR A 168 19.79 22.87 -3.59
C THR A 168 18.49 22.80 -2.80
N PHE A 169 18.49 23.37 -1.60
CA PHE A 169 17.32 23.44 -0.75
C PHE A 169 16.55 24.74 -0.97
N SER A 170 15.24 24.70 -0.69
CA SER A 170 14.38 25.89 -0.70
C SER A 170 14.67 26.81 0.48
N ALA A 171 15.10 26.23 1.60
CA ALA A 171 15.61 26.94 2.77
C ALA A 171 16.81 26.13 3.31
N ALA A 172 17.88 26.82 3.69
CA ALA A 172 19.04 26.18 4.27
C ALA A 172 18.66 25.41 5.53
N LYS A 173 19.25 24.22 5.71
CA LYS A 173 18.95 23.31 6.82
C LYS A 173 20.24 22.94 7.53
N LYS A 174 20.23 23.07 8.85
CA LYS A 174 21.20 22.38 9.71
C LYS A 174 20.67 20.99 10.01
N PHE A 175 21.23 19.97 9.36
CA PHE A 175 20.88 18.59 9.69
C PHE A 175 21.47 18.22 11.06
N PRO A 176 20.71 17.50 11.89
CA PRO A 176 21.09 17.24 13.28
C PRO A 176 22.25 16.24 13.40
N LEU A 177 22.28 15.24 12.52
CA LEU A 177 23.20 14.12 12.58
C LEU A 177 23.61 13.67 11.18
N GLU A 178 24.86 13.23 11.08
CA GLU A 178 25.43 12.68 9.85
C GLU A 178 25.14 11.17 9.75
N SER A 179 24.69 10.71 8.57
CA SER A 179 24.58 9.26 8.28
C SER A 179 25.98 8.60 8.25
N PRO A 180 26.25 7.55 9.03
CA PRO A 180 27.55 6.86 9.04
C PRO A 180 27.97 6.31 7.67
N THR A 181 27.01 6.03 6.79
CA THR A 181 27.26 5.52 5.44
C THR A 181 27.14 6.59 4.35
N LYS A 182 27.05 7.86 4.77
CA LYS A 182 26.90 9.06 3.95
C LYS A 182 25.69 9.02 3.03
N ARG A 183 24.58 8.44 3.51
CA ARG A 183 23.35 8.24 2.74
C ARG A 183 22.27 9.26 3.08
N PHE A 184 21.42 9.52 2.10
CA PHE A 184 20.15 10.21 2.26
C PHE A 184 19.06 9.52 1.45
N TYR A 185 17.82 9.77 1.83
CA TYR A 185 16.63 9.26 1.16
C TYR A 185 15.78 10.41 0.64
N VAL A 186 15.02 10.15 -0.43
CA VAL A 186 14.18 11.14 -1.09
C VAL A 186 12.72 10.76 -0.93
N ILE A 187 11.99 11.60 -0.18
CA ILE A 187 10.56 11.54 0.01
C ILE A 187 9.91 12.34 -1.12
N THR A 188 8.96 11.73 -1.83
CA THR A 188 8.30 12.37 -2.97
C THR A 188 7.47 13.58 -2.54
N ALA A 189 7.44 14.62 -3.37
CA ALA A 189 6.61 15.80 -3.18
C ALA A 189 5.10 15.48 -3.10
N THR A 190 4.66 14.43 -3.80
CA THR A 190 3.24 14.08 -3.99
C THR A 190 2.63 13.26 -2.87
N GLU A 191 3.44 12.42 -2.21
CA GLU A 191 3.00 11.49 -1.18
C GLU A 191 4.02 11.51 -0.03
N LYS A 192 3.85 12.42 0.94
CA LYS A 192 4.84 12.57 2.03
C LYS A 192 4.65 11.56 3.15
N VAL A 193 3.41 11.16 3.41
CA VAL A 193 3.06 10.07 4.33
C VAL A 193 1.96 9.24 3.68
N VAL A 194 2.09 7.93 3.76
CA VAL A 194 1.04 6.98 3.35
C VAL A 194 0.52 6.29 4.59
N ARG A 195 -0.80 6.30 4.77
CA ARG A 195 -1.51 5.60 5.83
C ARG A 195 -2.49 4.60 5.24
N TYR A 196 -2.42 3.35 5.68
CA TYR A 196 -3.47 2.37 5.48
C TYR A 196 -4.34 2.32 6.73
N LEU A 197 -5.66 2.37 6.54
CA LEU A 197 -6.62 2.49 7.63
C LEU A 197 -7.84 1.61 7.35
N CYS A 198 -8.16 0.74 8.29
CA CYS A 198 -9.38 -0.03 8.32
C CYS A 198 -10.41 0.68 9.19
N ILE A 199 -11.54 1.06 8.60
CA ILE A 199 -12.68 1.66 9.30
C ILE A 199 -13.81 0.64 9.35
N ASP A 200 -14.41 0.47 10.53
CA ASP A 200 -15.52 -0.45 10.80
C ASP A 200 -15.26 -1.91 10.40
N ALA A 201 -13.98 -2.32 10.35
CA ALA A 201 -13.54 -3.65 9.94
C ALA A 201 -13.71 -4.71 11.03
N THR A 202 -14.89 -4.75 11.65
CA THR A 202 -15.24 -5.70 12.72
C THR A 202 -16.56 -6.39 12.42
N GLY A 203 -16.47 -7.68 12.11
CA GLY A 203 -17.63 -8.55 11.90
C GLY A 203 -18.35 -8.32 10.57
N THR A 204 -19.60 -8.77 10.51
CA THR A 204 -20.46 -8.74 9.32
C THR A 204 -21.80 -8.08 9.59
N ASN A 205 -22.44 -7.59 8.54
CA ASN A 205 -23.79 -7.06 8.58
C ASN A 205 -24.85 -8.17 8.44
N ALA A 206 -26.13 -7.80 8.56
CA ALA A 206 -27.25 -8.73 8.45
C ALA A 206 -27.35 -9.45 7.09
N GLN A 207 -26.73 -8.88 6.05
CA GLN A 207 -26.67 -9.45 4.70
C GLN A 207 -25.46 -10.39 4.51
N GLY A 208 -24.63 -10.58 5.55
CA GLY A 208 -23.45 -11.44 5.49
C GLY A 208 -22.25 -10.81 4.77
N HIS A 209 -22.18 -9.48 4.65
CA HIS A 209 -21.00 -8.77 4.15
C HIS A 209 -20.17 -8.22 5.32
N GLY A 210 -18.85 -8.11 5.16
CA GLY A 210 -18.02 -7.43 6.14
C GLY A 210 -18.44 -5.96 6.33
N ASN A 211 -18.36 -5.45 7.55
CA ASN A 211 -18.82 -4.10 7.87
C ASN A 211 -17.89 -3.00 7.34
N GLY A 212 -16.61 -3.31 7.20
CA GLY A 212 -15.57 -2.30 7.07
C GLY A 212 -15.06 -2.06 5.66
N THR A 213 -14.23 -1.04 5.57
CA THR A 213 -13.53 -0.64 4.35
C THR A 213 -12.07 -0.33 4.68
N LEU A 214 -11.16 -0.83 3.85
CA LEU A 214 -9.75 -0.48 3.90
C LEU A 214 -9.48 0.71 2.98
N TYR A 215 -8.85 1.73 3.52
CA TYR A 215 -8.48 2.95 2.83
C TYR A 215 -6.96 3.09 2.72
N ARG A 216 -6.51 3.78 1.67
CA ARG A 216 -5.17 4.35 1.55
C ARG A 216 -5.29 5.87 1.54
N GLN A 217 -4.72 6.51 2.55
CA GLN A 217 -4.70 7.96 2.70
C GLN A 217 -3.28 8.49 2.47
N VAL A 218 -3.19 9.66 1.82
CA VAL A 218 -1.95 10.44 1.73
C VAL A 218 -2.07 11.63 2.66
N LEU A 219 -1.05 11.85 3.49
CA LEU A 219 -0.98 12.92 4.47
C LEU A 219 0.25 13.80 4.22
N SER A 220 0.19 15.01 4.77
CA SER A 220 1.29 15.98 4.76
C SER A 220 2.22 15.79 5.96
N LEU A 221 3.45 16.29 5.81
CA LEU A 221 4.40 16.47 6.91
C LEU A 221 4.43 17.95 7.34
N PRO A 222 4.72 18.26 8.62
CA PRO A 222 4.96 17.32 9.71
C PRO A 222 3.67 16.64 10.18
N LEU A 223 3.80 15.47 10.81
CA LEU A 223 2.67 14.69 11.33
C LEU A 223 2.99 14.19 12.74
N ALA A 224 2.18 14.61 13.71
CA ALA A 224 2.30 14.16 15.09
C ALA A 224 1.91 12.68 15.20
N GLU A 225 2.60 11.96 16.08
CA GLU A 225 2.26 10.58 16.41
C GLU A 225 0.89 10.50 17.07
N SER A 226 0.12 9.48 16.70
CA SER A 226 -1.20 9.18 17.26
C SER A 226 -1.18 7.84 17.96
N THR A 227 -1.90 7.73 19.09
CA THR A 227 -2.08 6.48 19.83
C THR A 227 -3.32 5.70 19.41
N THR A 228 -4.17 6.28 18.54
CA THR A 228 -5.35 5.63 17.98
C THR A 228 -5.48 5.91 16.49
N CYS A 229 -6.07 4.97 15.77
CA CYS A 229 -6.40 5.14 14.37
C CYS A 229 -7.64 6.04 14.21
N PRO A 230 -7.71 6.89 13.17
CA PRO A 230 -8.88 7.71 12.90
C PRO A 230 -10.14 6.86 12.70
N ALA A 231 -11.25 7.26 13.33
CA ALA A 231 -12.55 6.60 13.14
C ALA A 231 -13.22 6.95 11.79
N SER A 232 -12.74 7.98 11.10
CA SER A 232 -13.22 8.39 9.79
C SER A 232 -12.09 8.95 8.95
N VAL A 233 -12.27 8.98 7.62
CA VAL A 233 -11.28 9.48 6.68
C VAL A 233 -11.95 10.24 5.54
N THR A 234 -11.32 11.34 5.11
CA THR A 234 -11.73 12.11 3.94
C THR A 234 -10.60 12.13 2.91
N GLY A 235 -10.94 12.16 1.62
CA GLY A 235 -9.97 12.21 0.54
C GLY A 235 -9.07 10.98 0.40
N ALA A 236 -9.43 9.84 1.00
CA ALA A 236 -8.68 8.59 0.89
C ALA A 236 -9.24 7.69 -0.21
N ALA A 237 -8.36 6.92 -0.84
CA ALA A 237 -8.73 5.93 -1.84
C ALA A 237 -9.24 4.65 -1.16
N VAL A 238 -10.39 4.14 -1.60
CA VAL A 238 -10.88 2.81 -1.19
C VAL A 238 -10.02 1.74 -1.83
N MET A 239 -9.49 0.84 -1.01
CA MET A 239 -8.64 -0.28 -1.44
C MET A 239 -9.41 -1.59 -1.47
N ALA A 240 -10.24 -1.84 -0.45
CA ALA A 240 -11.15 -2.98 -0.38
C ALA A 240 -12.39 -2.61 0.44
N THR A 241 -13.55 -3.09 0.00
CA THR A 241 -14.82 -3.04 0.75
C THR A 241 -15.12 -4.42 1.35
N ASN A 242 -16.15 -4.50 2.19
CA ASN A 242 -16.59 -5.74 2.84
C ASN A 242 -15.50 -6.39 3.73
N VAL A 243 -14.66 -5.56 4.33
CA VAL A 243 -13.60 -6.01 5.23
C VAL A 243 -14.22 -6.38 6.57
N SER A 244 -14.12 -7.65 6.97
CA SER A 244 -14.70 -8.16 8.21
C SER A 244 -13.71 -8.23 9.36
N ALA A 245 -12.41 -8.29 9.05
CA ALA A 245 -11.33 -8.14 10.02
C ALA A 245 -10.07 -7.59 9.35
N CYS A 246 -9.33 -6.76 10.08
CA CYS A 246 -8.08 -6.18 9.65
C CYS A 246 -7.11 -6.14 10.82
N ASN A 247 -5.85 -6.47 10.58
CA ASN A 247 -4.83 -6.44 11.62
C ASN A 247 -3.46 -6.13 11.03
N PHE A 248 -2.88 -5.02 11.46
CA PHE A 248 -1.49 -4.67 11.25
C PHE A 248 -0.71 -4.96 12.52
N ASN A 249 0.44 -5.61 12.37
CA ASN A 249 1.36 -5.87 13.46
C ASN A 249 2.79 -5.62 12.98
N TYR A 250 3.52 -4.75 13.65
CA TYR A 250 4.89 -4.40 13.35
C TYR A 250 5.77 -4.81 14.51
N SER A 251 6.76 -5.67 14.24
CA SER A 251 7.65 -6.21 15.26
C SER A 251 9.03 -5.57 15.23
N GLY A 252 9.15 -4.32 14.76
CA GLY A 252 10.42 -3.59 14.80
C GLY A 252 10.65 -2.98 16.16
N SER A 253 11.75 -3.35 16.82
CA SER A 253 12.33 -2.50 17.86
C SER A 253 13.31 -1.51 17.22
N ASP A 254 13.49 -0.34 17.85
CA ASP A 254 14.28 0.80 17.37
C ASP A 254 15.76 0.48 17.03
N LEU A 255 16.22 -0.74 17.30
CA LEU A 255 17.62 -1.18 17.14
C LEU A 255 17.81 -2.38 16.20
N GLN A 256 16.74 -2.90 15.60
CA GLN A 256 16.84 -4.01 14.65
C GLN A 256 16.93 -3.50 13.21
N ARG A 257 18.04 -3.82 12.53
CA ARG A 257 18.30 -3.45 11.11
C ARG A 257 17.24 -3.96 10.14
N ASN A 258 16.56 -5.05 10.51
CA ASN A 258 15.48 -5.65 9.76
C ASN A 258 14.27 -5.75 10.68
N ALA A 259 13.16 -5.17 10.27
CA ALA A 259 11.88 -5.34 10.94
C ALA A 259 10.91 -6.11 10.03
N LEU A 260 9.84 -6.62 10.63
CA LEU A 260 8.77 -7.33 9.93
C LEU A 260 7.45 -6.63 10.23
N ILE A 261 6.69 -6.36 9.18
CA ILE A 261 5.26 -6.07 9.33
C ILE A 261 4.47 -7.26 8.83
N SER A 262 3.51 -7.69 9.64
CA SER A 262 2.50 -8.67 9.29
C SER A 262 1.18 -7.95 9.08
N ILE A 263 0.53 -8.24 7.96
CA ILE A 263 -0.76 -7.69 7.58
C ILE A 263 -1.72 -8.86 7.40
N LYS A 264 -2.83 -8.85 8.13
CA LYS A 264 -3.92 -9.82 7.99
C LYS A 264 -5.17 -9.09 7.54
N LEU A 265 -5.79 -9.59 6.48
CA LEU A 265 -7.01 -9.03 5.91
C LEU A 265 -8.04 -10.14 5.74
N GLN A 266 -9.25 -9.92 6.25
CA GLN A 266 -10.40 -10.76 6.01
C GLN A 266 -11.46 -9.96 5.26
N ILE A 267 -11.94 -10.54 4.15
CA ILE A 267 -13.04 -9.99 3.36
C ILE A 267 -14.16 -11.01 3.36
N THR A 268 -15.37 -10.55 3.67
CA THR A 268 -16.55 -11.42 3.78
C THR A 268 -17.66 -10.91 2.88
N GLU A 269 -18.22 -11.77 2.02
CA GLU A 269 -19.36 -11.42 1.18
C GLU A 269 -20.37 -12.57 1.14
N LYS A 270 -21.65 -12.28 1.43
CA LYS A 270 -22.73 -13.28 1.53
C LYS A 270 -22.35 -14.49 2.41
N ASN A 271 -21.76 -14.24 3.57
CA ASN A 271 -21.25 -15.22 4.54
C ASN A 271 -20.05 -16.06 4.08
N GLU A 272 -19.53 -15.84 2.87
CA GLU A 272 -18.27 -16.42 2.44
C GLU A 272 -17.10 -15.51 2.88
N THR A 273 -16.10 -16.09 3.54
CA THR A 273 -14.95 -15.33 4.07
C THR A 273 -13.64 -15.85 3.48
N VAL A 274 -12.82 -14.92 2.98
CA VAL A 274 -11.43 -15.17 2.62
C VAL A 274 -10.52 -14.43 3.61
N SER A 275 -9.53 -15.14 4.14
CA SER A 275 -8.53 -14.60 5.06
C SER A 275 -7.15 -14.78 4.45
N LEU A 276 -6.43 -13.68 4.25
CA LEU A 276 -5.06 -13.69 3.75
C LEU A 276 -4.13 -12.97 4.74
N GLN A 277 -2.91 -13.47 4.82
CA GLN A 277 -1.83 -12.86 5.58
C GLN A 277 -0.65 -12.58 4.66
N HIS A 278 -0.06 -11.40 4.78
CA HIS A 278 1.15 -11.02 4.08
C HIS A 278 2.18 -10.51 5.07
N GLN A 279 3.44 -10.91 4.90
CA GLN A 279 4.56 -10.44 5.70
C GLN A 279 5.55 -9.70 4.81
N VAL A 280 6.00 -8.54 5.28
CA VAL A 280 6.90 -7.66 4.52
C VAL A 280 8.09 -7.32 5.39
N HIS A 281 9.28 -7.62 4.86
CA HIS A 281 10.53 -7.17 5.47
C HIS A 281 10.74 -5.69 5.23
N VAL A 282 11.20 -5.00 6.27
CA VAL A 282 11.44 -3.56 6.30
C VAL A 282 12.90 -3.34 6.68
N SER A 283 13.59 -2.49 5.92
CA SER A 283 14.98 -2.14 6.19
C SER A 283 15.05 -0.88 7.07
N ASN A 284 15.58 -1.03 8.27
CA ASN A 284 15.83 0.04 9.23
C ASN A 284 17.33 0.39 9.24
N VAL A 285 17.89 0.62 8.04
CA VAL A 285 19.29 1.02 7.86
C VAL A 285 19.33 2.44 7.27
N PRO A 286 19.26 3.48 8.12
CA PRO A 286 19.27 4.88 7.70
C PRO A 286 20.64 5.38 7.20
#